data_AF-A0A2D8S7Z0-F1
#
_entry.id   AF-A0A2D8S7Z0-F1
#
_cell.length_a   1.000
_cell.length_b   1.000
_cell.length_c   1.000
_cell.angle_alpha   90.00
_cell.angle_beta   90.00
_cell.angle_gamma   90.00
#
_symmetry.space_group_name_H-M   'P 1'
#
loop_
_entity.id
_entity.type
_entity.pdbx_description
1 polymer ?
#
loop_
_entity_poly.entity_id
_entity_poly.type
_entity_poly.pdbx_seq_one_letter_code
_entity_poly.pdbx_strand_id
1 'polypeptide(L)'
;MYFLNMAKISEQSIEQIRNRADIIDIISSYVELKKRGRNFFGLCPFHNEKTPSFSVNPDKQIFKCFGCGAGGSSIDFVMEIEKLDFVESIKYLADQYGVEIEETHTISKGQDITANIHEMNQNTLQIYQQNLFNEQNKSILSHLTNRGLTEDTIKKFGLGLSSTKKDFVLKSFQGKYNSKSMLSSGLFVDTKYGYIDRFRNRIMFSLFNITGKVIGFAGRAIDKNENAKYINSPETQVYNKSKTLYGLHLTKNEISKQDSAIIVEGYIDFLQLYQSGIKNIVAVSGTAFTDGHAHLLKRLTKNVLIAYDGDSAGISAAIKASYVLLKNGLKPSIIKIPDGLDPDDWVLKEGAGPFMDSAKNAISVIEFSYNKFKNGSNENVADFINETLLELAQINDDVILEINLKLLAKCTGISFESIKNNFSNIIIKKEKRDQYKKTETNVALEHLSLEDDLLMLCFSKDKKIRHEIYNNFNLNWMRGEQSKRIYKQLFVHLNSEFEPDASIILDQLDSKEDHKKLASIVFEVDKMTPSILMAKNCIRRIEHIYLKKQLEHYRNKLKNAEDSFKEDSNLILKISEIQNKMNSIKSSIA
;
A
#
# COMPACT_ATOMS: atom_id res chain seq x y z
N MET A 1 11.10 -1.06 -10.89
CA MET A 1 10.90 -1.97 -11.97
C MET A 1 11.35 -1.46 -13.34
N TYR A 2 11.89 -0.26 -13.60
CA TYR A 2 12.24 0.05 -15.01
C TYR A 2 13.63 -0.44 -15.44
N PHE A 3 14.63 -0.41 -14.57
CA PHE A 3 15.98 -0.94 -14.88
C PHE A 3 16.03 -2.46 -15.19
N LEU A 4 14.96 -3.21 -14.91
CA LEU A 4 14.88 -4.65 -15.21
C LEU A 4 14.35 -4.97 -16.60
N ASN A 5 13.63 -4.04 -17.23
CA ASN A 5 13.01 -4.27 -18.53
C ASN A 5 13.91 -3.85 -19.70
N MET A 6 15.03 -3.16 -19.43
CA MET A 6 16.07 -2.84 -20.42
C MET A 6 16.88 -4.07 -20.88
N ALA A 7 16.64 -5.24 -20.30
CA ALA A 7 17.47 -6.43 -20.54
C ALA A 7 16.93 -7.39 -21.63
N LYS A 8 15.75 -7.09 -22.22
CA LYS A 8 15.10 -7.92 -23.26
C LYS A 8 15.28 -7.33 -24.67
N ILE A 9 15.60 -6.05 -24.73
CA ILE A 9 15.70 -5.22 -25.93
C ILE A 9 16.94 -4.37 -25.69
N SER A 10 17.87 -4.33 -26.63
CA SER A 10 19.11 -3.56 -26.44
C SER A 10 18.80 -2.10 -26.07
N GLU A 11 19.62 -1.48 -25.22
CA GLU A 11 19.45 -0.05 -24.89
C GLU A 11 19.41 0.80 -26.17
N GLN A 12 20.18 0.38 -27.18
CA GLN A 12 20.21 0.98 -28.50
C GLN A 12 18.87 0.87 -29.23
N SER A 13 18.17 -0.28 -29.20
CA SER A 13 16.83 -0.41 -29.78
C SER A 13 15.78 0.40 -29.02
N ILE A 14 15.88 0.49 -27.69
CA ILE A 14 14.98 1.35 -26.88
C ILE A 14 15.22 2.83 -27.24
N GLU A 15 16.47 3.25 -27.36
CA GLU A 15 16.85 4.62 -27.74
C GLU A 15 16.42 4.95 -29.17
N GLN A 16 16.54 4.02 -30.12
CA GLN A 16 16.02 4.17 -31.48
C GLN A 16 14.49 4.35 -31.51
N ILE A 17 13.76 3.60 -30.68
CA ILE A 17 12.32 3.75 -30.54
C ILE A 17 11.99 5.11 -29.94
N ARG A 18 12.66 5.54 -28.85
CA ARG A 18 12.46 6.88 -28.27
C ARG A 18 12.72 8.01 -29.26
N ASN A 19 13.75 7.88 -30.09
CA ASN A 19 14.11 8.90 -31.09
C ASN A 19 13.11 9.00 -32.25
N ARG A 20 12.33 7.94 -32.52
CA ARG A 20 11.34 7.91 -33.62
C ARG A 20 9.91 8.06 -33.14
N ALA A 21 9.61 7.65 -31.92
CA ALA A 21 8.28 7.57 -31.36
C ALA A 21 7.95 8.87 -30.60
N ASP A 22 7.64 9.92 -31.36
CA ASP A 22 7.27 11.22 -30.81
C ASP A 22 5.96 11.13 -30.00
N ILE A 23 5.98 11.69 -28.78
CA ILE A 23 4.83 11.60 -27.87
C ILE A 23 3.56 12.26 -28.43
N ILE A 24 3.68 13.31 -29.25
CA ILE A 24 2.52 13.96 -29.87
C ILE A 24 1.91 13.03 -30.90
N ASP A 25 2.72 12.39 -31.74
CA ASP A 25 2.25 11.48 -32.78
C ASP A 25 1.51 10.28 -32.18
N ILE A 26 2.08 9.68 -31.14
CA ILE A 26 1.48 8.53 -30.44
C ILE A 26 0.14 8.94 -29.84
N ILE A 27 0.12 10.00 -29.02
CA ILE A 27 -1.09 10.36 -28.28
C ILE A 27 -2.18 10.88 -29.23
N SER A 28 -1.80 11.61 -30.28
CA SER A 28 -2.74 12.15 -31.26
C SER A 28 -3.49 11.06 -32.04
N SER A 29 -2.97 9.82 -32.08
CA SER A 29 -3.68 8.67 -32.65
C SER A 29 -4.86 8.19 -31.80
N TYR A 30 -4.90 8.54 -30.50
CA TYR A 30 -5.97 8.16 -29.57
C TYR A 30 -6.84 9.33 -29.12
N VAL A 31 -6.28 10.54 -29.10
CA VAL A 31 -6.91 11.73 -28.49
C VAL A 31 -6.72 12.95 -29.38
N GLU A 32 -7.80 13.70 -29.63
CA GLU A 32 -7.68 14.99 -30.31
C GLU A 32 -6.96 16.01 -29.40
N LEU A 33 -5.76 16.43 -29.82
CA LEU A 33 -4.93 17.39 -29.12
C LEU A 33 -4.95 18.77 -29.80
N LYS A 34 -5.09 19.83 -29.00
CA LYS A 34 -5.03 21.23 -29.45
C LYS A 34 -3.86 21.95 -28.82
N LYS A 35 -3.01 22.57 -29.66
CA LYS A 35 -1.85 23.34 -29.18
C LYS A 35 -2.29 24.56 -28.38
N ARG A 36 -1.72 24.73 -27.18
CA ARG A 36 -1.90 25.92 -26.33
C ARG A 36 -0.55 26.30 -25.70
N GLY A 37 0.08 27.33 -26.26
CA GLY A 37 1.43 27.71 -25.88
C GLY A 37 2.45 26.65 -26.30
N ARG A 38 3.30 26.21 -25.35
CA ARG A 38 4.30 25.16 -25.57
C ARG A 38 3.74 23.74 -25.47
N ASN A 39 2.58 23.56 -24.82
CA ASN A 39 1.97 22.25 -24.59
C ASN A 39 0.76 22.03 -25.53
N PHE A 40 0.32 20.79 -25.60
CA PHE A 40 -0.90 20.36 -26.28
C PHE A 40 -1.93 19.88 -25.26
N PHE A 41 -3.21 20.14 -25.49
CA PHE A 41 -4.28 19.79 -24.56
C PHE A 41 -5.42 19.01 -25.23
N GLY A 42 -5.96 18.01 -24.53
CA GLY A 42 -7.10 17.20 -24.95
C GLY A 42 -7.93 16.68 -23.77
N LEU A 43 -8.97 15.91 -24.08
CA LEU A 43 -9.70 15.14 -23.08
C LEU A 43 -8.86 13.93 -22.67
N CYS A 44 -8.83 13.63 -21.39
CA CYS A 44 -8.07 12.49 -20.89
C CYS A 44 -8.70 11.17 -21.37
N PRO A 45 -7.92 10.25 -21.96
CA PRO A 45 -8.44 8.95 -22.35
C PRO A 45 -8.58 7.97 -21.16
N PHE A 46 -8.02 8.33 -20.00
CA PHE A 46 -7.96 7.45 -18.82
C PHE A 46 -9.08 7.70 -17.80
N HIS A 47 -9.83 8.79 -17.94
CA HIS A 47 -11.01 9.06 -17.11
C HIS A 47 -12.01 9.94 -17.85
N ASN A 48 -13.28 9.84 -17.49
CA ASN A 48 -14.33 10.56 -18.18
C ASN A 48 -14.43 12.01 -17.69
N GLU A 49 -14.20 12.97 -18.58
CA GLU A 49 -14.27 14.41 -18.28
C GLU A 49 -14.90 15.20 -19.44
N LYS A 50 -15.43 16.39 -19.13
CA LYS A 50 -16.03 17.30 -20.14
C LYS A 50 -15.11 18.46 -20.52
N THR A 51 -14.09 18.74 -19.71
CA THR A 51 -13.15 19.85 -19.90
C THR A 51 -11.75 19.29 -20.11
N PRO A 52 -10.99 19.71 -21.13
CA PRO A 52 -9.65 19.21 -21.38
C PRO A 52 -8.71 19.41 -20.18
N SER A 53 -8.29 18.32 -19.53
CA SER A 53 -7.27 18.35 -18.47
C SER A 53 -6.00 17.56 -18.83
N PHE A 54 -5.98 16.90 -19.98
CA PHE A 54 -4.85 16.13 -20.46
C PHE A 54 -3.87 17.04 -21.21
N SER A 55 -2.64 17.18 -20.70
CA SER A 55 -1.58 18.02 -21.26
C SER A 55 -0.41 17.18 -21.72
N VAL A 56 0.12 17.47 -22.90
CA VAL A 56 1.33 16.84 -23.46
C VAL A 56 2.39 17.91 -23.71
N ASN A 57 3.61 17.67 -23.26
CA ASN A 57 4.76 18.53 -23.49
C ASN A 57 5.70 17.85 -24.50
N PRO A 58 5.81 18.36 -25.73
CA PRO A 58 6.63 17.76 -26.78
C PRO A 58 8.13 17.90 -26.50
N ASP A 59 8.56 19.06 -25.98
CA ASP A 59 9.98 19.34 -25.71
C ASP A 59 10.55 18.37 -24.66
N LYS A 60 9.71 17.95 -23.71
CA LYS A 60 10.08 17.07 -22.59
C LYS A 60 9.64 15.61 -22.80
N GLN A 61 8.98 15.31 -23.91
CA GLN A 61 8.45 13.97 -24.25
C GLN A 61 7.63 13.33 -23.11
N ILE A 62 6.77 14.11 -22.44
CA ILE A 62 5.92 13.64 -21.32
C ILE A 62 4.47 14.12 -21.42
N PHE A 63 3.55 13.38 -20.80
CA PHE A 63 2.16 13.78 -20.61
C PHE A 63 1.78 13.86 -19.13
N LYS A 64 0.72 14.64 -18.84
CA LYS A 64 0.08 14.73 -17.53
C LYS A 64 -1.39 15.08 -17.67
N CYS A 65 -2.24 14.36 -16.98
CA CYS A 65 -3.63 14.71 -16.75
C CYS A 65 -3.78 15.44 -15.42
N PHE A 66 -4.26 16.68 -15.46
CA PHE A 66 -4.51 17.48 -14.26
C PHE A 66 -5.80 17.07 -13.53
N GLY A 67 -6.70 16.32 -14.18
CA GLY A 67 -7.91 15.76 -13.56
C GLY A 67 -7.66 14.50 -12.73
N CYS A 68 -7.15 13.42 -13.36
CA CYS A 68 -6.94 12.13 -12.70
C CYS A 68 -5.50 11.87 -12.22
N GLY A 69 -4.56 12.75 -12.54
CA GLY A 69 -3.15 12.62 -12.14
C GLY A 69 -2.35 11.56 -12.90
N ALA A 70 -2.90 10.96 -13.97
CA ALA A 70 -2.12 10.14 -14.90
C ALA A 70 -0.98 10.97 -15.51
N GLY A 71 0.20 10.39 -15.74
CA GLY A 71 1.33 11.10 -16.32
C GLY A 71 2.57 10.22 -16.43
N GLY A 72 3.38 10.46 -17.46
CA GLY A 72 4.53 9.62 -17.81
C GLY A 72 5.07 9.93 -19.21
N SER A 73 5.92 9.05 -19.74
CA SER A 73 6.49 9.12 -21.10
C SER A 73 5.51 8.60 -22.17
N SER A 74 5.95 8.59 -23.43
CA SER A 74 5.22 7.95 -24.54
C SER A 74 4.97 6.46 -24.31
N ILE A 75 5.92 5.75 -23.72
CA ILE A 75 5.80 4.33 -23.38
C ILE A 75 4.76 4.13 -22.27
N ASP A 76 4.80 4.96 -21.22
CA ASP A 76 3.82 4.92 -20.13
C ASP A 76 2.38 5.13 -20.63
N PHE A 77 2.20 5.98 -21.65
CA PHE A 77 0.91 6.21 -22.29
C PHE A 77 0.39 4.94 -22.97
N VAL A 78 1.23 4.28 -23.78
CA VAL A 78 0.89 3.03 -24.47
C VAL A 78 0.58 1.92 -23.48
N MET A 79 1.41 1.76 -22.45
CA MET A 79 1.19 0.79 -21.38
C MET A 79 -0.19 0.99 -20.71
N GLU A 80 -0.59 2.24 -20.48
CA GLU A 80 -1.84 2.56 -19.79
C GLU A 80 -3.06 2.45 -20.71
N ILE A 81 -2.97 2.85 -21.98
CA ILE A 81 -4.10 2.82 -22.93
C ILE A 81 -4.35 1.41 -23.49
N GLU A 82 -3.28 0.71 -23.87
CA GLU A 82 -3.34 -0.65 -24.43
C GLU A 82 -3.31 -1.74 -23.36
N LYS A 83 -3.08 -1.39 -22.09
CA LYS A 83 -2.95 -2.31 -20.95
C LYS A 83 -1.83 -3.34 -21.15
N LEU A 84 -0.76 -2.92 -21.83
CA LEU A 84 0.43 -3.71 -22.11
C LEU A 84 1.48 -3.54 -21.02
N ASP A 85 2.34 -4.54 -20.85
CA ASP A 85 3.57 -4.36 -20.09
C ASP A 85 4.61 -3.53 -20.87
N PHE A 86 5.74 -3.18 -20.25
CA PHE A 86 6.76 -2.35 -20.88
C PHE A 86 7.34 -2.99 -22.15
N VAL A 87 7.64 -4.29 -22.14
CA VAL A 87 8.27 -4.98 -23.27
C VAL A 87 7.27 -5.11 -24.41
N GLU A 88 6.03 -5.46 -24.10
CA GLU A 88 4.92 -5.48 -25.05
C GLU A 88 4.70 -4.09 -25.66
N SER A 89 4.80 -3.02 -24.86
CA SER A 89 4.69 -1.64 -25.35
C SER A 89 5.86 -1.22 -26.24
N ILE A 90 7.09 -1.64 -25.92
CA ILE A 90 8.26 -1.41 -26.79
C ILE A 90 8.11 -2.17 -28.10
N LYS A 91 7.64 -3.43 -28.08
CA LYS A 91 7.38 -4.21 -29.30
C LYS A 91 6.27 -3.60 -30.15
N TYR A 92 5.21 -3.12 -29.50
CA TYR A 92 4.12 -2.40 -30.15
C TYR A 92 4.64 -1.13 -30.85
N LEU A 93 5.43 -0.31 -30.15
CA LEU A 93 6.03 0.90 -30.73
C LEU A 93 7.06 0.57 -31.83
N ALA A 94 7.84 -0.49 -31.68
CA ALA A 94 8.81 -0.90 -32.70
C ALA A 94 8.14 -1.28 -34.02
N ASP A 95 7.04 -2.03 -33.95
CA ASP A 95 6.23 -2.41 -35.11
C ASP A 95 5.63 -1.17 -35.79
N GLN A 96 5.04 -0.25 -35.01
CA GLN A 96 4.43 0.98 -35.51
C GLN A 96 5.44 1.93 -36.16
N TYR A 97 6.65 2.04 -35.63
CA TYR A 97 7.69 2.98 -36.08
C TYR A 97 8.81 2.32 -36.91
N GLY A 98 8.62 1.06 -37.33
CA GLY A 98 9.55 0.32 -38.19
C GLY A 98 10.97 0.24 -37.62
N VAL A 99 11.10 -0.02 -36.31
CA VAL A 99 12.38 -0.25 -35.63
C VAL A 99 12.60 -1.74 -35.49
N GLU A 100 13.66 -2.28 -36.09
CA GLU A 100 14.06 -3.65 -35.81
C GLU A 100 14.61 -3.74 -34.39
N ILE A 101 13.96 -4.54 -33.56
CA ILE A 101 14.43 -4.82 -32.21
C ILE A 101 15.56 -5.85 -32.31
N GLU A 102 16.77 -5.43 -31.93
CA GLU A 102 17.84 -6.37 -31.64
C GLU A 102 17.53 -7.03 -30.29
N GLU A 103 16.91 -8.21 -30.36
CA GLU A 103 16.72 -9.07 -29.20
C GLU A 103 18.10 -9.60 -28.79
N THR A 104 18.57 -9.23 -27.60
CA THR A 104 19.72 -9.90 -26.99
C THR A 104 19.33 -11.36 -26.80
N HIS A 105 19.81 -12.24 -27.68
CA HIS A 105 19.62 -13.68 -27.60
C HIS A 105 20.35 -14.23 -26.36
N THR A 106 19.71 -14.09 -25.22
CA THR A 106 19.80 -15.01 -24.10
C THR A 106 18.38 -15.24 -23.60
N ILE A 107 17.79 -16.35 -24.03
CA ILE A 107 16.60 -16.91 -23.39
C ILE A 107 16.99 -17.13 -21.92
N SER A 108 16.55 -16.23 -21.05
CA SER A 108 16.49 -16.48 -19.61
C SER A 108 15.07 -16.16 -19.16
N LYS A 109 14.41 -17.15 -18.56
CA LYS A 109 13.10 -17.05 -17.88
C LYS A 109 13.18 -16.14 -16.63
N GLY A 110 13.67 -14.91 -16.78
CA GLY A 110 14.15 -14.09 -15.66
C GLY A 110 13.66 -12.65 -15.58
N GLN A 111 13.16 -12.02 -16.64
CA GLN A 111 13.10 -10.54 -16.64
C GLN A 111 11.75 -9.91 -16.24
N ASP A 112 10.62 -10.51 -16.60
CA ASP A 112 9.34 -10.07 -16.01
C ASP A 112 9.19 -10.69 -14.61
N ILE A 113 9.64 -9.93 -13.61
CA ILE A 113 9.54 -10.33 -12.22
C ILE A 113 8.09 -10.59 -11.83
N THR A 114 7.12 -9.79 -12.29
CA THR A 114 5.72 -9.95 -11.88
C THR A 114 5.12 -11.23 -12.48
N ALA A 115 5.32 -11.50 -13.77
CA ALA A 115 4.88 -12.77 -14.37
C ALA A 115 5.60 -13.97 -13.75
N ASN A 116 6.91 -13.87 -13.52
CA ASN A 116 7.69 -14.90 -12.84
C ASN A 116 7.15 -15.16 -11.43
N ILE A 117 6.80 -14.13 -10.66
CA ILE A 117 6.21 -14.29 -9.33
C ILE A 117 4.87 -15.02 -9.42
N HIS A 118 3.99 -14.65 -10.36
CA HIS A 118 2.74 -15.37 -10.56
C HIS A 118 2.96 -16.84 -10.94
N GLU A 119 3.89 -17.13 -11.85
CA GLU A 119 4.20 -18.51 -12.26
C GLU A 119 4.81 -19.31 -11.10
N MET A 120 5.78 -18.74 -10.37
CA MET A 120 6.39 -19.37 -9.20
C MET A 120 5.35 -19.62 -8.09
N ASN A 121 4.46 -18.66 -7.83
CA ASN A 121 3.38 -18.84 -6.87
C ASN A 121 2.41 -19.94 -7.31
N GLN A 122 2.01 -19.98 -8.58
CA GLN A 122 1.12 -21.01 -9.09
C GLN A 122 1.74 -22.41 -8.98
N ASN A 123 3.01 -22.55 -9.37
CA ASN A 123 3.75 -23.81 -9.25
C ASN A 123 3.94 -24.21 -7.77
N THR A 124 4.21 -23.23 -6.89
CA THR A 124 4.38 -23.48 -5.44
C THR A 124 3.08 -23.93 -4.78
N LEU A 125 1.92 -23.39 -5.19
CA LEU A 125 0.61 -23.87 -4.75
C LEU A 125 0.46 -25.36 -5.08
N GLN A 126 0.83 -25.79 -6.29
CA GLN A 126 0.76 -27.19 -6.69
C GLN A 126 1.71 -28.06 -5.85
N ILE A 127 2.96 -27.60 -5.64
CA ILE A 127 3.95 -28.30 -4.81
C ILE A 127 3.42 -28.49 -3.38
N TYR A 128 2.88 -27.44 -2.76
CA TYR A 128 2.34 -27.52 -1.41
C TYR A 128 1.10 -28.41 -1.31
N GLN A 129 0.18 -28.35 -2.29
CA GLN A 129 -0.98 -29.26 -2.34
C GLN A 129 -0.53 -30.71 -2.48
N GLN A 130 0.31 -31.02 -3.46
CA GLN A 130 0.83 -32.37 -3.66
C GLN A 130 1.52 -32.91 -2.42
N ASN A 131 2.28 -32.07 -1.71
CA ASN A 131 2.93 -32.47 -0.48
C ASN A 131 1.92 -32.76 0.65
N LEU A 132 0.84 -31.99 0.78
CA LEU A 132 -0.21 -32.24 1.79
C LEU A 132 -0.95 -33.57 1.54
N PHE A 133 -1.24 -33.89 0.28
CA PHE A 133 -1.94 -35.13 -0.11
C PHE A 133 -1.02 -36.34 -0.28
N ASN A 134 0.28 -36.20 -0.02
CA ASN A 134 1.20 -37.33 -0.02
C ASN A 134 0.90 -38.27 1.16
N GLU A 135 0.93 -39.60 0.93
CA GLU A 135 0.70 -40.62 1.96
C GLU A 135 1.59 -40.43 3.21
N GLN A 136 2.82 -39.94 3.04
CA GLN A 136 3.73 -39.66 4.16
C GLN A 136 3.22 -38.55 5.11
N ASN A 137 2.35 -37.67 4.62
CA ASN A 137 1.81 -36.52 5.35
C ASN A 137 0.33 -36.69 5.73
N LYS A 138 -0.21 -37.92 5.62
CA LYS A 138 -1.61 -38.23 5.90
C LYS A 138 -2.06 -37.82 7.31
N SER A 139 -1.16 -37.82 8.29
CA SER A 139 -1.45 -37.35 9.65
C SER A 139 -1.79 -35.85 9.71
N ILE A 140 -1.15 -35.02 8.88
CA ILE A 140 -1.43 -33.58 8.78
C ILE A 140 -2.75 -33.33 8.04
N LEU A 141 -3.00 -34.07 6.96
CA LEU A 141 -4.30 -34.03 6.29
C LEU A 141 -5.42 -34.44 7.26
N SER A 142 -5.22 -35.53 8.00
CA SER A 142 -6.15 -36.00 9.03
C SER A 142 -6.36 -34.96 10.13
N HIS A 143 -5.31 -34.21 10.50
CA HIS A 143 -5.46 -33.11 11.46
C HIS A 143 -6.41 -32.02 10.94
N LEU A 144 -6.29 -31.62 9.66
CA LEU A 144 -7.19 -30.63 9.05
C LEU A 144 -8.63 -31.15 8.96
N THR A 145 -8.82 -32.40 8.57
CA THR A 145 -10.15 -33.01 8.48
C THR A 145 -10.79 -33.20 9.86
N ASN A 146 -10.01 -33.56 10.87
CA ASN A 146 -10.47 -33.65 12.26
C ASN A 146 -10.85 -32.28 12.85
N ARG A 147 -10.32 -31.19 12.30
CA ARG A 147 -10.79 -29.81 12.59
C ARG A 147 -12.04 -29.41 11.80
N GLY A 148 -12.65 -30.35 11.08
CA GLY A 148 -13.89 -30.14 10.35
C GLY A 148 -13.72 -29.74 8.89
N LEU A 149 -12.51 -29.49 8.40
CA LEU A 149 -12.32 -29.07 7.00
C LEU A 149 -12.49 -30.24 6.03
N THR A 150 -13.34 -30.08 5.02
CA THR A 150 -13.50 -31.10 3.98
C THR A 150 -12.34 -31.08 2.98
N GLU A 151 -12.03 -32.22 2.36
CA GLU A 151 -11.02 -32.26 1.28
C GLU A 151 -11.38 -31.35 0.09
N ASP A 152 -12.66 -31.19 -0.23
CA ASP A 152 -13.12 -30.26 -1.27
C ASP A 152 -12.74 -28.82 -0.90
N THR A 153 -13.04 -28.39 0.33
CA THR A 153 -12.64 -27.07 0.84
C THR A 153 -11.11 -26.89 0.79
N ILE A 154 -10.36 -27.91 1.22
CA ILE A 154 -8.88 -27.89 1.21
C ILE A 154 -8.34 -27.69 -0.21
N LYS A 155 -8.84 -28.44 -1.20
CA LYS A 155 -8.42 -28.33 -2.60
C LYS A 155 -8.86 -27.00 -3.21
N LYS A 156 -10.11 -26.59 -2.97
CA LYS A 156 -10.73 -25.40 -3.54
C LYS A 156 -10.01 -24.10 -3.16
N PHE A 157 -9.59 -23.98 -1.90
CA PHE A 157 -8.86 -22.81 -1.41
C PHE A 157 -7.34 -22.97 -1.43
N GLY A 158 -6.86 -24.06 -2.04
CA GLY A 158 -5.44 -24.33 -2.22
C GLY A 158 -4.66 -24.42 -0.93
N LEU A 159 -5.19 -25.13 0.06
CA LEU A 159 -4.44 -25.46 1.27
C LEU A 159 -3.37 -26.49 0.94
N GLY A 160 -2.20 -26.37 1.55
CA GLY A 160 -1.07 -27.25 1.30
C GLY A 160 -0.15 -27.42 2.50
N LEU A 161 1.00 -28.05 2.29
CA LEU A 161 1.98 -28.32 3.32
C LEU A 161 3.38 -27.96 2.81
N SER A 162 4.09 -27.11 3.54
CA SER A 162 5.52 -26.88 3.30
C SER A 162 6.36 -27.98 3.95
N SER A 163 7.50 -28.31 3.34
CA SER A 163 8.39 -29.37 3.83
C SER A 163 9.19 -28.92 5.06
N THR A 164 9.74 -29.87 5.80
CA THR A 164 10.78 -29.63 6.82
C THR A 164 12.14 -29.34 6.20
N LYS A 165 12.36 -29.73 4.94
CA LYS A 165 13.60 -29.47 4.19
C LYS A 165 13.73 -27.97 3.86
N LYS A 166 14.97 -27.47 3.84
CA LYS A 166 15.27 -26.04 3.63
C LYS A 166 15.23 -25.61 2.16
N ASP A 167 15.17 -26.55 1.22
CA ASP A 167 15.35 -26.34 -0.22
C ASP A 167 14.30 -27.08 -1.08
N PHE A 168 13.16 -27.44 -0.49
CA PHE A 168 12.14 -28.28 -1.12
C PHE A 168 11.48 -27.58 -2.30
N VAL A 169 11.04 -26.35 -2.10
CA VAL A 169 10.48 -25.48 -3.15
C VAL A 169 11.62 -24.98 -4.04
N LEU A 170 12.74 -24.56 -3.43
CA LEU A 170 13.91 -24.02 -4.13
C LEU A 170 14.39 -24.90 -5.30
N LYS A 171 14.48 -26.22 -5.09
CA LYS A 171 14.91 -27.18 -6.12
C LYS A 171 14.06 -27.14 -7.39
N SER A 172 12.78 -26.80 -7.27
CA SER A 172 11.87 -26.73 -8.42
C SER A 172 12.13 -25.50 -9.31
N PHE A 173 12.85 -24.50 -8.79
CA PHE A 173 13.05 -23.19 -9.41
C PHE A 173 14.52 -22.86 -9.70
N GLN A 174 15.46 -23.59 -9.12
CA GLN A 174 16.89 -23.39 -9.34
C GLN A 174 17.24 -23.52 -10.83
N GLY A 175 17.99 -22.54 -11.36
CA GLY A 175 18.37 -22.48 -12.78
C GLY A 175 17.24 -22.11 -13.74
N LYS A 176 15.98 -22.00 -13.27
CA LYS A 176 14.83 -21.58 -14.10
C LYS A 176 14.55 -20.09 -14.03
N TYR A 177 14.83 -19.44 -12.90
CA TYR A 177 14.57 -18.02 -12.68
C TYR A 177 15.83 -17.32 -12.18
N ASN A 178 15.94 -16.01 -12.44
CA ASN A 178 17.04 -15.24 -11.86
C ASN A 178 16.80 -14.98 -10.36
N SER A 179 17.91 -14.74 -9.65
CA SER A 179 17.92 -14.50 -8.21
C SER A 179 16.97 -13.38 -7.77
N LYS A 180 16.85 -12.32 -8.57
CA LYS A 180 15.99 -11.18 -8.27
C LYS A 180 14.52 -11.55 -8.29
N SER A 181 14.07 -12.32 -9.28
CA SER A 181 12.69 -12.83 -9.36
C SER A 181 12.41 -13.74 -8.16
N MET A 182 13.32 -14.67 -7.88
CA MET A 182 13.21 -15.61 -6.76
C MET A 182 13.05 -14.86 -5.44
N LEU A 183 13.91 -13.89 -5.13
CA LEU A 183 13.79 -13.10 -3.89
C LEU A 183 12.53 -12.24 -3.86
N SER A 184 12.18 -11.60 -4.98
CA SER A 184 11.01 -10.72 -5.07
C SER A 184 9.68 -11.47 -4.94
N SER A 185 9.66 -12.78 -5.17
CA SER A 185 8.47 -13.63 -4.94
C SER A 185 8.08 -13.76 -3.48
N GLY A 186 9.01 -13.51 -2.57
CA GLY A 186 8.81 -13.76 -1.14
C GLY A 186 8.85 -15.24 -0.76
N LEU A 187 9.02 -16.17 -1.69
CA LEU A 187 9.10 -17.62 -1.41
C LEU A 187 10.44 -18.04 -0.80
N PHE A 188 11.49 -17.26 -1.03
CA PHE A 188 12.85 -17.56 -0.59
C PHE A 188 13.41 -16.50 0.36
N VAL A 189 14.39 -16.90 1.16
CA VAL A 189 15.18 -16.04 2.04
C VAL A 189 16.63 -16.14 1.61
N ASP A 190 17.29 -14.99 1.44
CA ASP A 190 18.73 -14.94 1.22
C ASP A 190 19.47 -15.15 2.54
N THR A 191 20.49 -16.01 2.53
CA THR A 191 21.33 -16.27 3.69
C THR A 191 22.79 -16.29 3.27
N LYS A 192 23.71 -16.21 4.24
CA LYS A 192 25.16 -16.36 3.98
C LYS A 192 25.56 -17.68 3.31
N TYR A 193 24.68 -18.69 3.31
CA TYR A 193 24.91 -20.01 2.71
C TYR A 193 24.07 -20.24 1.44
N GLY A 194 23.44 -19.19 0.90
CA GLY A 194 22.56 -19.24 -0.26
C GLY A 194 21.07 -19.17 0.09
N TYR A 195 20.22 -19.36 -0.94
CA TYR A 195 18.77 -19.30 -0.79
C TYR A 195 18.22 -20.50 -0.05
N ILE A 196 17.19 -20.25 0.75
CA ILE A 196 16.39 -21.27 1.42
C ILE A 196 14.90 -20.94 1.28
N ASP A 197 14.05 -21.96 1.42
CA ASP A 197 12.60 -21.81 1.50
C ASP A 197 12.22 -20.95 2.72
N ARG A 198 11.34 -19.95 2.50
CA ARG A 198 10.79 -19.12 3.57
C ARG A 198 9.87 -19.91 4.49
N PHE A 199 8.97 -20.70 3.89
CA PHE A 199 7.98 -21.47 4.62
C PHE A 199 8.51 -22.88 4.82
N ARG A 200 8.58 -23.31 6.08
CA ARG A 200 9.02 -24.65 6.47
C ARG A 200 8.13 -25.18 7.56
N ASN A 201 7.80 -26.47 7.47
CA ASN A 201 7.01 -27.19 8.46
C ASN A 201 5.69 -26.49 8.85
N ARG A 202 4.97 -25.98 7.85
CA ARG A 202 3.77 -25.16 8.01
C ARG A 202 2.63 -25.63 7.12
N ILE A 203 1.41 -25.58 7.66
CA ILE A 203 0.18 -25.67 6.88
C ILE A 203 0.05 -24.36 6.10
N MET A 204 -0.07 -24.48 4.78
CA MET A 204 -0.03 -23.38 3.85
C MET A 204 -1.45 -22.99 3.42
N PHE A 205 -1.76 -21.70 3.45
CA PHE A 205 -2.96 -21.09 2.90
C PHE A 205 -2.55 -20.26 1.69
N SER A 206 -3.09 -20.58 0.51
CA SER A 206 -2.81 -19.83 -0.71
C SER A 206 -3.60 -18.52 -0.73
N LEU A 207 -2.95 -17.42 -1.08
CA LEU A 207 -3.56 -16.09 -1.16
C LEU A 207 -3.80 -15.76 -2.64
N PHE A 208 -5.01 -15.30 -2.95
CA PHE A 208 -5.45 -15.04 -4.32
C PHE A 208 -5.85 -13.58 -4.49
N ASN A 209 -5.54 -13.02 -5.65
CA ASN A 209 -6.12 -11.73 -6.06
C ASN A 209 -7.59 -11.91 -6.47
N ILE A 210 -8.32 -10.81 -6.72
CA ILE A 210 -9.74 -10.85 -7.10
C ILE A 210 -10.05 -11.64 -8.38
N THR A 211 -9.05 -11.86 -9.26
CA THR A 211 -9.18 -12.66 -10.49
C THR A 211 -8.90 -14.15 -10.27
N GLY A 212 -8.42 -14.55 -9.09
CA GLY A 212 -8.08 -15.94 -8.77
C GLY A 212 -6.64 -16.34 -9.07
N LYS A 213 -5.73 -15.40 -9.38
CA LYS A 213 -4.30 -15.68 -9.48
C LYS A 213 -3.67 -15.76 -8.09
N VAL A 214 -2.78 -16.73 -7.87
CA VAL A 214 -2.02 -16.84 -6.62
C VAL A 214 -1.03 -15.68 -6.53
N ILE A 215 -1.06 -14.95 -5.42
CA ILE A 215 -0.22 -13.78 -5.16
C ILE A 215 0.72 -13.97 -3.97
N GLY A 216 0.48 -14.99 -3.15
CA GLY A 216 1.37 -15.34 -2.06
C GLY A 216 0.76 -16.42 -1.18
N PHE A 217 1.33 -16.57 0.00
CA PHE A 217 0.98 -17.61 0.95
C PHE A 217 1.01 -17.10 2.39
N ALA A 218 0.22 -17.76 3.24
CA ALA A 218 0.37 -17.73 4.68
C ALA A 218 0.67 -19.13 5.20
N GLY A 219 1.53 -19.23 6.21
CA GLY A 219 1.96 -20.50 6.80
C GLY A 219 1.67 -20.55 8.30
N ARG A 220 0.79 -21.45 8.71
CA ARG A 220 0.54 -21.77 10.13
C ARG A 220 1.53 -22.81 10.61
N ALA A 221 2.21 -22.53 11.72
CA ALA A 221 3.12 -23.49 12.36
C ALA A 221 2.37 -24.77 12.77
N ILE A 222 3.00 -25.91 12.52
CA ILE A 222 2.51 -27.22 12.97
C ILE A 222 2.99 -27.48 14.40
N ASP A 223 4.26 -27.16 14.67
CA ASP A 223 4.84 -27.25 16.01
C ASP A 223 4.43 -26.02 16.86
N LYS A 224 4.05 -26.28 18.11
CA LYS A 224 3.71 -25.25 19.10
C LYS A 224 4.94 -24.46 19.56
N ASN A 225 6.14 -25.02 19.40
CA ASN A 225 7.40 -24.40 19.82
C ASN A 225 7.97 -23.40 18.80
N GLU A 226 7.35 -23.26 17.63
CA GLU A 226 7.73 -22.24 16.64
C GLU A 226 7.39 -20.83 17.15
N ASN A 227 8.36 -19.90 17.06
CA ASN A 227 8.24 -18.53 17.58
C ASN A 227 7.04 -17.73 17.03
N ALA A 228 6.50 -18.10 15.86
CA ALA A 228 5.35 -17.44 15.26
C ALA A 228 4.30 -18.45 14.78
N LYS A 229 3.09 -18.38 15.39
CA LYS A 229 1.92 -19.21 15.05
C LYS A 229 1.55 -19.09 13.57
N TYR A 230 1.64 -17.89 13.00
CA TYR A 230 1.43 -17.61 11.58
C TYR A 230 2.55 -16.75 11.02
N ILE A 231 2.96 -17.04 9.78
CA ILE A 231 3.80 -16.16 8.96
C ILE A 231 3.09 -15.89 7.64
N ASN A 232 3.14 -14.66 7.15
CA ASN A 232 2.63 -14.32 5.82
C ASN A 232 3.81 -14.11 4.87
N SER A 233 3.53 -14.20 3.57
CA SER A 233 4.44 -13.68 2.56
C SER A 233 4.75 -12.21 2.86
N PRO A 234 5.98 -11.74 2.61
CA PRO A 234 6.28 -10.30 2.66
C PRO A 234 5.47 -9.57 1.60
N GLU A 235 5.39 -8.24 1.69
CA GLU A 235 4.87 -7.42 0.59
C GLU A 235 5.68 -7.70 -0.69
N THR A 236 4.99 -7.93 -1.80
CA THR A 236 5.58 -8.16 -3.13
C THR A 236 4.88 -7.29 -4.16
N GLN A 237 5.35 -7.32 -5.41
CA GLN A 237 4.70 -6.61 -6.52
C GLN A 237 3.26 -7.08 -6.77
N VAL A 238 2.95 -8.33 -6.42
CA VAL A 238 1.63 -8.93 -6.65
C VAL A 238 0.79 -9.07 -5.38
N TYR A 239 1.40 -8.95 -4.20
CA TYR A 239 0.73 -9.13 -2.91
C TYR A 239 0.93 -7.92 -2.00
N ASN A 240 -0.21 -7.30 -1.69
CA ASN A 240 -0.30 -6.26 -0.67
C ASN A 240 -1.31 -6.66 0.39
N LYS A 241 -0.85 -6.83 1.63
CA LYS A 241 -1.66 -7.34 2.72
C LYS A 241 -2.76 -6.38 3.14
N SER A 242 -2.53 -5.07 3.03
CA SER A 242 -3.53 -4.03 3.32
C SER A 242 -4.60 -3.89 2.22
N LYS A 243 -4.50 -4.65 1.13
CA LYS A 243 -5.42 -4.64 -0.02
C LYS A 243 -5.77 -6.07 -0.46
N THR A 244 -5.75 -7.03 0.46
CA THR A 244 -6.07 -8.42 0.15
C THR A 244 -7.01 -8.97 1.21
N LEU A 245 -8.16 -9.50 0.75
CA LEU A 245 -9.12 -10.21 1.58
C LEU A 245 -9.13 -11.67 1.14
N TYR A 246 -8.86 -12.58 2.08
CA TYR A 246 -8.84 -14.00 1.82
C TYR A 246 -10.23 -14.48 1.37
N GLY A 247 -10.24 -15.35 0.35
CA GLY A 247 -11.47 -15.91 -0.21
C GLY A 247 -12.26 -15.03 -1.18
N LEU A 248 -11.95 -13.73 -1.26
CA LEU A 248 -12.73 -12.75 -2.05
C LEU A 248 -12.93 -13.16 -3.51
N HIS A 249 -11.91 -13.75 -4.15
CA HIS A 249 -11.97 -14.22 -5.54
C HIS A 249 -13.11 -15.21 -5.82
N LEU A 250 -13.50 -16.02 -4.83
CA LEU A 250 -14.58 -17.01 -4.93
C LEU A 250 -15.90 -16.52 -4.33
N THR A 251 -15.88 -15.53 -3.43
CA THR A 251 -17.07 -15.04 -2.72
C THR A 251 -17.64 -13.73 -3.26
N LYS A 252 -16.89 -12.99 -4.09
CA LYS A 252 -17.29 -11.67 -4.63
C LYS A 252 -18.67 -11.66 -5.31
N ASN A 253 -19.02 -12.73 -6.02
CA ASN A 253 -20.30 -12.83 -6.73
C ASN A 253 -21.45 -13.02 -5.73
N GLU A 254 -21.24 -13.85 -4.70
CA GLU A 254 -22.23 -14.06 -3.64
C GLU A 254 -22.40 -12.81 -2.77
N ILE A 255 -21.30 -12.10 -2.47
CA ILE A 255 -21.35 -10.80 -1.79
C ILE A 255 -22.19 -9.80 -2.57
N SER A 256 -21.97 -9.69 -3.88
CA SER A 256 -22.70 -8.75 -4.73
C SER A 256 -24.17 -9.15 -4.85
N LYS A 257 -24.45 -10.45 -5.02
CA LYS A 257 -25.81 -11.00 -5.15
C LYS A 257 -26.65 -10.83 -3.88
N GLN A 258 -26.03 -11.01 -2.72
CA GLN A 258 -26.70 -10.91 -1.42
C GLN A 258 -26.66 -9.47 -0.85
N ASP A 259 -26.06 -8.53 -1.59
CA ASP A 259 -25.75 -7.16 -1.15
C ASP A 259 -25.27 -7.08 0.30
N SER A 260 -24.35 -7.98 0.66
CA SER A 260 -23.80 -8.05 2.01
C SER A 260 -22.49 -8.82 2.03
N ALA A 261 -21.55 -8.41 2.89
CA ALA A 261 -20.30 -9.12 3.13
C ALA A 261 -20.10 -9.40 4.62
N ILE A 262 -19.82 -10.64 4.98
CA ILE A 262 -19.41 -11.04 6.32
C ILE A 262 -17.87 -11.04 6.38
N ILE A 263 -17.31 -10.37 7.38
CA ILE A 263 -15.85 -10.32 7.60
C ILE A 263 -15.52 -11.09 8.88
N VAL A 264 -14.58 -12.02 8.77
CA VAL A 264 -13.97 -12.74 9.90
C VAL A 264 -12.47 -12.45 10.01
N GLU A 265 -11.85 -12.80 11.13
CA GLU A 265 -10.43 -12.53 11.37
C GLU A 265 -9.50 -13.52 10.66
N GLY A 266 -9.76 -14.81 10.82
CA GLY A 266 -8.83 -15.87 10.46
C GLY A 266 -9.18 -16.66 9.20
N TYR A 267 -8.20 -17.42 8.73
CA TYR A 267 -8.35 -18.33 7.59
C TYR A 267 -9.29 -19.49 7.92
N ILE A 268 -9.22 -20.05 9.14
CA ILE A 268 -10.04 -21.21 9.53
C ILE A 268 -11.50 -20.80 9.68
N ASP A 269 -11.78 -19.66 10.33
CA ASP A 269 -13.12 -19.05 10.41
C ASP A 269 -13.75 -18.96 9.03
N PHE A 270 -13.01 -18.40 8.07
CA PHE A 270 -13.49 -18.27 6.70
C PHE A 270 -13.84 -19.63 6.09
N LEU A 271 -12.94 -20.61 6.20
CA LEU A 271 -13.12 -21.91 5.55
C LEU A 271 -14.31 -22.66 6.17
N GLN A 272 -14.43 -22.62 7.49
CA GLN A 272 -15.47 -23.30 8.26
C GLN A 272 -16.85 -22.71 7.99
N LEU A 273 -16.97 -21.38 7.99
CA LEU A 273 -18.23 -20.72 7.65
C LEU A 273 -18.58 -20.93 6.18
N TYR A 274 -17.60 -20.85 5.27
CA TYR A 274 -17.80 -21.09 3.85
C TYR A 274 -18.36 -22.49 3.60
N GLN A 275 -17.76 -23.54 4.16
CA GLN A 275 -18.23 -24.91 3.95
C GLN A 275 -19.62 -25.15 4.56
N SER A 276 -19.97 -24.41 5.60
CA SER A 276 -21.29 -24.47 6.26
C SER A 276 -22.39 -23.73 5.48
N GLY A 277 -22.07 -23.21 4.28
CA GLY A 277 -23.04 -22.59 3.37
C GLY A 277 -23.03 -21.06 3.38
N ILE A 278 -22.24 -20.43 4.24
CA ILE A 278 -22.15 -18.96 4.34
C ILE A 278 -21.16 -18.48 3.27
N LYS A 279 -21.67 -18.10 2.09
CA LYS A 279 -20.82 -17.84 0.91
C LYS A 279 -20.47 -16.38 0.68
N ASN A 280 -21.16 -15.43 1.31
CA ASN A 280 -20.90 -13.99 1.22
C ASN A 280 -19.85 -13.52 2.25
N ILE A 281 -18.75 -14.26 2.38
CA ILE A 281 -17.76 -14.10 3.45
C ILE A 281 -16.36 -13.74 2.91
N VAL A 282 -15.55 -13.07 3.72
CA VAL A 282 -14.11 -12.81 3.52
C VAL A 282 -13.36 -12.82 4.86
N ALA A 283 -12.04 -13.01 4.83
CA ALA A 283 -11.20 -12.82 6.01
C ALA A 283 -10.08 -11.79 5.81
N VAL A 284 -9.76 -11.03 6.87
CA VAL A 284 -8.65 -10.07 6.88
C VAL A 284 -7.29 -10.76 7.02
N SER A 285 -7.25 -11.84 7.79
CA SER A 285 -6.17 -12.80 7.83
C SER A 285 -4.80 -12.24 8.29
N GLY A 286 -4.80 -11.70 9.50
CA GLY A 286 -3.57 -11.37 10.24
C GLY A 286 -3.10 -9.92 10.13
N THR A 287 -3.95 -8.98 9.72
CA THR A 287 -3.76 -7.53 9.95
C THR A 287 -4.98 -6.90 10.57
N ALA A 288 -4.81 -5.67 11.06
CA ALA A 288 -5.94 -4.78 11.24
C ALA A 288 -6.65 -4.54 9.89
N PHE A 289 -7.98 -4.36 9.94
CA PHE A 289 -8.76 -3.95 8.78
C PHE A 289 -8.36 -2.52 8.34
N THR A 290 -8.26 -2.27 7.04
CA THR A 290 -7.67 -1.04 6.49
C THR A 290 -8.64 -0.32 5.54
N ASP A 291 -8.34 0.94 5.22
CA ASP A 291 -9.04 1.66 4.15
C ASP A 291 -8.98 0.88 2.82
N GLY A 292 -7.87 0.19 2.51
CA GLY A 292 -7.73 -0.62 1.31
C GLY A 292 -8.74 -1.78 1.23
N HIS A 293 -8.99 -2.46 2.35
CA HIS A 293 -10.03 -3.50 2.43
C HIS A 293 -11.43 -2.91 2.27
N ALA A 294 -11.70 -1.76 2.91
CA ALA A 294 -12.98 -1.06 2.76
C ALA A 294 -13.27 -0.70 1.30
N HIS A 295 -12.28 -0.20 0.57
CA HIS A 295 -12.42 0.13 -0.86
C HIS A 295 -12.71 -1.08 -1.74
N LEU A 296 -12.14 -2.25 -1.44
CA LEU A 296 -12.46 -3.49 -2.15
C LEU A 296 -13.91 -3.90 -1.93
N LEU A 297 -14.38 -3.91 -0.69
CA LEU A 297 -15.75 -4.27 -0.36
C LEU A 297 -16.77 -3.28 -0.91
N LYS A 298 -16.48 -1.98 -0.87
CA LYS A 298 -17.37 -0.92 -1.37
C LYS A 298 -17.74 -1.07 -2.84
N ARG A 299 -16.88 -1.71 -3.64
CA ARG A 299 -17.15 -2.02 -5.06
C ARG A 299 -18.18 -3.14 -5.24
N LEU A 300 -18.44 -3.93 -4.21
CA LEU A 300 -19.31 -5.10 -4.25
C LEU A 300 -20.60 -4.89 -3.45
N THR A 301 -20.50 -4.24 -2.29
CA THR A 301 -21.65 -3.94 -1.41
C THR A 301 -21.32 -2.78 -0.47
N LYS A 302 -22.37 -2.12 0.04
CA LYS A 302 -22.25 -1.17 1.16
C LYS A 302 -22.53 -1.82 2.52
N ASN A 303 -23.20 -2.98 2.57
CA ASN A 303 -23.60 -3.59 3.84
C ASN A 303 -22.56 -4.61 4.28
N VAL A 304 -22.01 -4.42 5.48
CA VAL A 304 -20.91 -5.26 5.97
C VAL A 304 -21.21 -5.74 7.37
N LEU A 305 -21.16 -7.05 7.57
CA LEU A 305 -21.31 -7.69 8.87
C LEU A 305 -19.93 -8.11 9.38
N ILE A 306 -19.63 -7.85 10.64
CA ILE A 306 -18.35 -8.18 11.27
C ILE A 306 -18.60 -9.29 12.28
N ALA A 307 -17.95 -10.44 12.06
CA ALA A 307 -17.97 -11.62 12.93
C ALA A 307 -16.54 -11.92 13.38
N TYR A 308 -16.09 -11.17 14.38
CA TYR A 308 -14.77 -11.32 14.98
C TYR A 308 -14.89 -12.06 16.31
N ASP A 309 -13.76 -12.53 16.85
CA ASP A 309 -13.73 -13.39 18.03
C ASP A 309 -14.43 -12.74 19.23
N GLY A 310 -15.15 -13.54 20.02
CA GLY A 310 -15.90 -13.09 21.20
C GLY A 310 -15.03 -12.72 22.40
N ASP A 311 -13.72 -12.55 22.22
CA ASP A 311 -12.79 -12.13 23.26
C ASP A 311 -12.56 -10.60 23.27
N SER A 312 -11.80 -10.11 24.26
CA SER A 312 -11.57 -8.67 24.40
C SER A 312 -10.81 -8.05 23.22
N ALA A 313 -9.90 -8.81 22.60
CA ALA A 313 -9.09 -8.36 21.47
C ALA A 313 -9.90 -8.33 20.18
N GLY A 314 -10.65 -9.40 19.88
CA GLY A 314 -11.53 -9.50 18.73
C GLY A 314 -12.63 -8.45 18.75
N ILE A 315 -13.24 -8.20 19.91
CA ILE A 315 -14.20 -7.11 20.07
C ILE A 315 -13.57 -5.74 19.78
N SER A 316 -12.38 -5.45 20.31
CA SER A 316 -11.69 -4.18 20.03
C SER A 316 -11.38 -4.04 18.53
N ALA A 317 -10.97 -5.13 17.88
CA ALA A 317 -10.70 -5.17 16.45
C ALA A 317 -11.98 -4.96 15.62
N ALA A 318 -13.13 -5.51 16.04
CA ALA A 318 -14.43 -5.34 15.38
C ALA A 318 -14.91 -3.89 15.40
N ILE A 319 -14.78 -3.22 16.55
CA ILE A 319 -15.13 -1.80 16.71
C ILE A 319 -14.24 -0.93 15.80
N LYS A 320 -12.92 -1.16 15.80
CA LYS A 320 -11.98 -0.44 14.92
C LYS A 320 -12.30 -0.65 13.44
N ALA A 321 -12.55 -1.89 13.03
CA ALA A 321 -12.93 -2.21 11.65
C ALA A 321 -14.24 -1.50 11.24
N SER A 322 -15.21 -1.41 12.15
CA SER A 322 -16.47 -0.69 11.93
C SER A 322 -16.24 0.79 11.62
N TYR A 323 -15.39 1.49 12.39
CA TYR A 323 -15.12 2.90 12.12
C TYR A 323 -14.37 3.11 10.79
N VAL A 324 -13.46 2.22 10.43
CA VAL A 324 -12.82 2.23 9.10
C VAL A 324 -13.87 2.06 7.99
N LEU A 325 -14.84 1.16 8.16
CA LEU A 325 -15.93 0.97 7.20
C LEU A 325 -16.83 2.21 7.09
N LEU A 326 -17.26 2.79 8.22
CA LEU A 326 -18.07 4.02 8.26
C LEU A 326 -17.36 5.19 7.57
N LYS A 327 -16.08 5.41 7.90
CA LYS A 327 -15.23 6.44 7.29
C LYS A 327 -15.18 6.33 5.76
N ASN A 328 -15.22 5.11 5.23
CA ASN A 328 -15.21 4.84 3.79
C ASN A 328 -16.61 4.78 3.17
N GLY A 329 -17.67 5.11 3.91
CA GLY A 329 -19.04 5.16 3.42
C GLY A 329 -19.71 3.79 3.26
N LEU A 330 -19.26 2.79 4.02
CA LEU A 330 -19.95 1.51 4.18
C LEU A 330 -20.81 1.52 5.46
N LYS A 331 -21.71 0.54 5.56
CA LYS A 331 -22.68 0.35 6.64
C LYS A 331 -22.30 -0.91 7.42
N PRO A 332 -21.45 -0.81 8.46
CA PRO A 332 -21.08 -1.95 9.28
C PRO A 332 -22.18 -2.31 10.30
N SER A 333 -22.30 -3.59 10.58
CA SER A 333 -23.05 -4.14 11.71
C SER A 333 -22.21 -5.26 12.35
N ILE A 334 -22.30 -5.41 13.67
CA ILE A 334 -21.53 -6.40 14.42
C ILE A 334 -22.43 -7.60 14.73
N ILE A 335 -21.99 -8.79 14.31
CA ILE A 335 -22.58 -10.06 14.68
C ILE A 335 -22.11 -10.37 16.11
N LYS A 336 -23.04 -10.63 17.02
CA LYS A 336 -22.68 -11.00 18.40
C LYS A 336 -22.23 -12.46 18.40
N ILE A 337 -20.92 -12.66 18.51
CA ILE A 337 -20.31 -13.97 18.77
C ILE A 337 -20.37 -14.24 20.27
N PRO A 338 -20.73 -15.46 20.72
CA PRO A 338 -20.73 -15.81 22.14
C PRO A 338 -19.35 -15.63 22.81
N ASP A 339 -19.35 -15.25 24.08
CA ASP A 339 -18.12 -14.99 24.83
C ASP A 339 -17.18 -16.20 24.82
N GLY A 340 -15.91 -15.96 24.48
CA GLY A 340 -14.87 -16.98 24.46
C GLY A 340 -14.95 -17.98 23.30
N LEU A 341 -15.85 -17.79 22.34
CA LEU A 341 -15.87 -18.53 21.08
C LEU A 341 -15.35 -17.65 19.93
N ASP A 342 -14.74 -18.29 18.93
CA ASP A 342 -14.54 -17.71 17.61
C ASP A 342 -15.67 -18.17 16.65
N PRO A 343 -15.81 -17.55 15.46
CA PRO A 343 -16.82 -17.97 14.50
C PRO A 343 -16.69 -19.44 14.08
N ASP A 344 -15.46 -19.97 13.97
CA ASP A 344 -15.22 -21.36 13.60
C ASP A 344 -15.80 -22.33 14.63
N ASP A 345 -15.50 -22.13 15.91
CA ASP A 345 -15.91 -22.97 17.03
C ASP A 345 -17.42 -22.91 17.20
N TRP A 346 -18.01 -21.73 17.03
CA TRP A 346 -19.45 -21.55 17.19
C TRP A 346 -20.23 -22.31 16.12
N VAL A 347 -19.86 -22.18 14.85
CA VAL A 347 -20.51 -22.87 13.74
C VAL A 347 -20.26 -24.38 13.80
N LEU A 348 -19.09 -24.83 14.25
CA LEU A 348 -18.81 -26.25 14.47
C LEU A 348 -19.69 -26.87 15.56
N LYS A 349 -19.93 -26.16 16.66
CA LYS A 349 -20.69 -26.67 17.82
C LYS A 349 -22.20 -26.62 17.60
N GLU A 350 -22.72 -25.53 17.03
CA GLU A 350 -24.15 -25.25 16.98
C GLU A 350 -24.74 -25.20 15.56
N GLY A 351 -23.89 -25.31 14.54
CA GLY A 351 -24.27 -25.20 13.12
C GLY A 351 -24.44 -23.76 12.64
N ALA A 352 -24.76 -23.60 11.36
CA ALA A 352 -24.88 -22.28 10.73
C ALA A 352 -26.16 -21.52 11.11
N GLY A 353 -27.19 -22.20 11.63
CA GLY A 353 -28.50 -21.59 11.96
C GLY A 353 -28.39 -20.45 12.98
N PRO A 354 -27.90 -20.72 14.20
CA PRO A 354 -27.71 -19.69 15.23
C PRO A 354 -26.82 -18.53 14.78
N PHE A 355 -25.75 -18.82 14.04
CA PHE A 355 -24.88 -17.80 13.45
C PHE A 355 -25.66 -16.88 12.50
N MET A 356 -26.46 -17.46 11.59
CA MET A 356 -27.26 -16.69 10.64
C MET A 356 -28.38 -15.89 11.32
N ASP A 357 -28.95 -16.39 12.41
CA ASP A 357 -29.93 -15.63 13.19
C ASP A 357 -29.27 -14.47 13.93
N SER A 358 -28.06 -14.63 14.47
CA SER A 358 -27.29 -13.51 15.00
C SER A 358 -26.89 -12.51 13.91
N ALA A 359 -26.57 -12.98 12.70
CA ALA A 359 -26.29 -12.12 11.55
C ALA A 359 -27.50 -11.26 11.15
N LYS A 360 -28.72 -11.82 11.14
CA LYS A 360 -29.96 -11.04 10.90
C LYS A 360 -30.22 -10.00 11.99
N ASN A 361 -29.83 -10.30 13.22
CA ASN A 361 -29.98 -9.43 14.39
C ASN A 361 -28.69 -8.65 14.70
N ALA A 362 -27.78 -8.53 13.73
CA ALA A 362 -26.55 -7.78 13.91
C ALA A 362 -26.88 -6.31 14.21
N ILE A 363 -26.13 -5.73 15.14
CA ILE A 363 -26.40 -4.39 15.65
C ILE A 363 -25.35 -3.38 15.17
N SER A 364 -25.69 -2.10 15.18
CA SER A 364 -24.74 -1.05 14.82
C SER A 364 -23.54 -1.01 15.78
N VAL A 365 -22.39 -0.52 15.31
CA VAL A 365 -21.19 -0.36 16.16
C VAL A 365 -21.45 0.50 17.39
N ILE A 366 -22.30 1.52 17.28
CA ILE A 366 -22.65 2.42 18.39
C ILE A 366 -23.44 1.67 19.45
N GLU A 367 -24.48 0.93 19.02
CA GLU A 367 -25.29 0.13 19.93
C GLU A 367 -24.45 -0.97 20.60
N PHE A 368 -23.59 -1.63 19.83
CA PHE A 368 -22.69 -2.65 20.33
C PHE A 368 -21.72 -2.09 21.38
N SER A 369 -21.07 -0.96 21.08
CA SER A 369 -20.11 -0.31 21.98
C SER A 369 -20.80 0.17 23.25
N TYR A 370 -22.01 0.73 23.14
CA TYR A 370 -22.79 1.18 24.29
C TYR A 370 -23.23 0.03 25.19
N ASN A 371 -23.71 -1.09 24.62
CA ASN A 371 -24.08 -2.26 25.39
C ASN A 371 -22.88 -2.84 26.16
N LYS A 372 -21.69 -2.82 25.57
CA LYS A 372 -20.45 -3.26 26.24
C LYS A 372 -20.05 -2.31 27.36
N PHE A 373 -20.06 -1.00 27.10
CA PHE A 373 -19.82 0.04 28.09
C PHE A 373 -20.76 -0.11 29.30
N LYS A 374 -22.06 -0.32 29.08
CA LYS A 374 -23.05 -0.45 30.17
C LYS A 374 -22.79 -1.67 31.07
N ASN A 375 -22.20 -2.74 30.53
CA ASN A 375 -21.87 -3.94 31.28
C ASN A 375 -20.53 -3.83 32.04
N GLY A 376 -19.68 -2.84 31.72
CA GLY A 376 -18.48 -2.48 32.47
C GLY A 376 -18.81 -1.50 33.59
N SER A 377 -18.71 -1.93 34.84
CA SER A 377 -19.12 -1.18 36.05
C SER A 377 -18.56 0.26 36.15
N ASN A 378 -19.42 1.22 36.55
CA ASN A 378 -19.12 2.62 36.93
C ASN A 378 -18.33 3.47 35.92
N GLU A 379 -18.48 3.21 34.63
CA GLU A 379 -17.89 4.05 33.59
C GLU A 379 -18.76 5.30 33.31
N ASN A 380 -18.11 6.44 33.09
CA ASN A 380 -18.75 7.74 32.89
C ASN A 380 -19.33 7.85 31.47
N VAL A 381 -20.66 7.98 31.35
CA VAL A 381 -21.36 8.08 30.05
C VAL A 381 -20.82 9.23 29.19
N ALA A 382 -20.37 10.32 29.82
CA ALA A 382 -19.80 11.45 29.10
C ALA A 382 -18.49 11.08 28.39
N ASP A 383 -17.66 10.23 28.99
CA ASP A 383 -16.39 9.79 28.41
C ASP A 383 -16.63 8.88 27.21
N PHE A 384 -17.56 7.92 27.32
CA PHE A 384 -18.01 7.09 26.19
C PHE A 384 -18.52 7.93 25.02
N ILE A 385 -19.35 8.94 25.29
CA ILE A 385 -19.85 9.86 24.25
C ILE A 385 -18.68 10.58 23.59
N ASN A 386 -17.76 11.16 24.37
CA ASN A 386 -16.63 11.90 23.82
C ASN A 386 -15.72 11.02 22.96
N GLU A 387 -15.40 9.81 23.40
CA GLU A 387 -14.61 8.84 22.63
C GLU A 387 -15.30 8.45 21.32
N THR A 388 -16.61 8.15 21.38
CA THR A 388 -17.41 7.83 20.19
C THR A 388 -17.44 8.99 19.20
N LEU A 389 -17.61 10.23 19.69
CA LEU A 389 -17.63 11.42 18.84
C LEU A 389 -16.28 11.68 18.18
N LEU A 390 -15.15 11.36 18.82
CA LEU A 390 -13.82 11.46 18.21
C LEU A 390 -13.66 10.51 17.02
N GLU A 391 -14.22 9.30 17.10
CA GLU A 391 -14.24 8.35 15.98
C GLU A 391 -15.18 8.82 14.86
N LEU A 392 -16.39 9.28 15.21
CA LEU A 392 -17.34 9.82 14.23
C LEU A 392 -16.81 11.06 13.51
N ALA A 393 -15.95 11.87 14.15
CA ALA A 393 -15.31 13.04 13.56
C ALA A 393 -14.32 12.71 12.42
N GLN A 394 -14.08 11.43 12.13
CA GLN A 394 -13.30 10.97 10.98
C GLN A 394 -14.16 10.64 9.75
N ILE A 395 -15.49 10.63 9.88
CA ILE A 395 -16.43 10.31 8.81
C ILE A 395 -16.72 11.58 7.99
N ASN A 396 -16.53 11.50 6.67
CA ASN A 396 -16.73 12.63 5.76
C ASN A 396 -18.15 12.66 5.14
N ASP A 397 -18.92 11.59 5.26
CA ASP A 397 -20.29 11.51 4.71
C ASP A 397 -21.28 12.04 5.75
N ASP A 398 -21.86 13.22 5.48
CA ASP A 398 -22.76 13.93 6.40
C ASP A 398 -24.01 13.12 6.76
N VAL A 399 -24.53 12.33 5.83
CA VAL A 399 -25.74 11.52 6.05
C VAL A 399 -25.42 10.36 6.98
N ILE A 400 -24.32 9.66 6.73
CA ILE A 400 -23.85 8.57 7.60
C ILE A 400 -23.53 9.13 8.98
N LEU A 401 -22.88 10.29 9.06
CA LEU A 401 -22.57 10.96 10.31
C LEU A 401 -23.83 11.29 11.11
N GLU A 402 -24.82 11.95 10.50
CA GLU A 402 -26.06 12.32 11.19
C GLU A 402 -26.83 11.09 11.71
N ILE A 403 -26.91 10.03 10.91
CA ILE A 403 -27.54 8.76 11.33
C ILE A 403 -26.85 8.21 12.59
N ASN A 404 -25.52 8.21 12.61
CA ASN A 404 -24.74 7.72 13.74
C ASN A 404 -24.87 8.61 14.98
N LEU A 405 -24.91 9.94 14.82
CA LEU A 405 -25.18 10.87 15.93
C LEU A 405 -26.59 10.65 16.53
N LYS A 406 -27.60 10.41 15.69
CA LYS A 406 -28.97 10.06 16.14
C LYS A 406 -29.00 8.72 16.88
N LEU A 407 -28.26 7.72 16.42
CA LEU A 407 -28.13 6.44 17.11
C LEU A 407 -27.44 6.60 18.47
N LEU A 408 -26.36 7.38 18.56
CA LEU A 408 -25.68 7.67 19.83
C LEU A 408 -26.61 8.34 20.83
N ALA A 409 -27.42 9.31 20.38
CA ALA A 409 -28.44 9.97 21.20
C ALA A 409 -29.48 8.98 21.71
N LYS A 410 -30.00 8.13 20.83
CA LYS A 410 -30.95 7.08 21.19
C LYS A 410 -30.38 6.11 22.22
N CYS A 411 -29.15 5.63 22.05
CA CYS A 411 -28.53 4.65 22.95
C CYS A 411 -28.26 5.25 24.34
N THR A 412 -27.73 6.47 24.39
CA THR A 412 -27.30 7.11 25.65
C THR A 412 -28.43 7.81 26.40
N GLY A 413 -29.57 8.06 25.75
CA GLY A 413 -30.68 8.84 26.29
C GLY A 413 -30.42 10.35 26.33
N ILE A 414 -29.28 10.81 25.84
CA ILE A 414 -28.94 12.22 25.73
C ILE A 414 -29.62 12.83 24.49
N SER A 415 -30.07 14.07 24.61
CA SER A 415 -30.74 14.75 23.48
C SER A 415 -29.82 14.83 22.26
N PHE A 416 -30.40 14.65 21.07
CA PHE A 416 -29.66 14.78 19.80
C PHE A 416 -28.98 16.14 19.67
N GLU A 417 -29.63 17.20 20.14
CA GLU A 417 -29.10 18.56 20.12
C GLU A 417 -27.85 18.71 21.01
N SER A 418 -27.85 18.13 22.21
CA SER A 418 -26.66 18.12 23.08
C SER A 418 -25.49 17.38 22.44
N ILE A 419 -25.74 16.23 21.81
CA ILE A 419 -24.72 15.45 21.10
C ILE A 419 -24.17 16.21 19.88
N LYS A 420 -25.05 16.81 19.08
CA LYS A 420 -24.67 17.62 17.91
C LYS A 420 -23.82 18.83 18.32
N ASN A 421 -24.17 19.50 19.42
CA ASN A 421 -23.40 20.62 19.95
C ASN A 421 -22.02 20.17 20.47
N ASN A 422 -21.94 19.04 21.17
CA ASN A 422 -20.65 18.50 21.61
C ASN A 422 -19.78 18.08 20.42
N PHE A 423 -20.37 17.42 19.41
CA PHE A 423 -19.67 17.08 18.17
C PHE A 423 -19.13 18.33 17.46
N SER A 424 -19.94 19.38 17.34
CA SER A 424 -19.52 20.66 16.75
C SER A 424 -18.34 21.27 17.51
N ASN A 425 -18.35 21.21 18.85
CA ASN A 425 -17.23 21.66 19.67
C ASN A 425 -15.96 20.83 19.44
N ILE A 426 -16.08 19.51 19.26
CA ILE A 426 -14.96 18.63 18.93
C ILE A 426 -14.39 19.00 17.55
N ILE A 427 -15.24 19.21 16.54
CA ILE A 427 -14.82 19.64 15.21
C ILE A 427 -14.14 21.01 15.27
N ILE A 428 -14.71 22.00 15.96
CA ILE A 428 -14.09 23.33 16.12
C ILE A 428 -12.73 23.22 16.84
N LYS A 429 -12.61 22.39 17.88
CA LYS A 429 -11.33 22.16 18.57
C LYS A 429 -10.33 21.47 17.66
N LYS A 430 -10.77 20.50 16.86
CA LYS A 430 -9.96 19.79 15.87
C LYS A 430 -9.51 20.74 14.77
N GLU A 431 -10.39 21.54 14.21
CA GLU A 431 -10.09 22.59 13.23
C GLU A 431 -9.18 23.66 13.80
N LYS A 432 -9.35 24.09 15.05
CA LYS A 432 -8.41 25.02 15.71
C LYS A 432 -7.04 24.37 15.92
N ARG A 433 -6.98 23.09 16.29
CA ARG A 433 -5.73 22.34 16.46
C ARG A 433 -5.06 22.04 15.12
N ASP A 434 -5.83 21.76 14.09
CA ASP A 434 -5.41 21.52 12.72
C ASP A 434 -5.08 22.84 12.03
N GLN A 435 -5.70 23.95 12.42
CA GLN A 435 -5.30 25.31 12.06
C GLN A 435 -4.00 25.64 12.76
N TYR A 436 -3.83 25.40 14.07
CA TYR A 436 -2.58 25.64 14.79
C TYR A 436 -1.43 24.77 14.28
N LYS A 437 -1.71 23.48 14.01
CA LYS A 437 -0.81 22.60 13.27
C LYS A 437 -0.60 23.11 11.86
N LYS A 438 -1.63 23.54 11.13
CA LYS A 438 -1.47 24.23 9.83
C LYS A 438 -0.75 25.56 9.99
N THR A 439 -0.69 26.25 11.12
CA THR A 439 0.12 27.46 11.25
C THR A 439 1.59 27.06 11.45
N GLU A 440 1.85 25.96 12.17
CA GLU A 440 3.18 25.33 12.22
C GLU A 440 3.57 24.62 10.92
N THR A 441 2.60 24.16 10.12
CA THR A 441 2.79 23.42 8.86
C THR A 441 2.61 24.31 7.63
N ASN A 442 1.99 25.49 7.70
CA ASN A 442 1.85 26.48 6.62
C ASN A 442 3.10 27.35 6.51
N VAL A 443 3.96 27.37 7.53
CA VAL A 443 5.38 27.70 7.32
C VAL A 443 6.08 26.63 6.44
N ALA A 444 5.42 25.49 6.18
CA ALA A 444 5.92 24.36 5.41
C ALA A 444 5.01 23.86 4.25
N LEU A 445 3.89 24.53 3.90
CA LEU A 445 2.91 24.07 2.90
C LEU A 445 2.42 25.15 1.92
N GLU A 446 3.03 26.33 1.90
CA GLU A 446 2.97 27.19 0.73
C GLU A 446 4.30 27.06 -0.04
N HIS A 447 4.17 26.66 -1.31
CA HIS A 447 5.16 26.07 -2.21
C HIS A 447 5.32 24.55 -2.08
N LEU A 448 5.61 23.91 -3.21
CA LEU A 448 5.91 22.48 -3.35
C LEU A 448 6.79 22.02 -2.18
N SER A 449 6.66 20.76 -1.74
CA SER A 449 7.45 20.31 -0.58
C SER A 449 8.93 20.67 -0.80
N LEU A 450 9.68 21.11 0.23
CA LEU A 450 11.08 21.53 0.04
C LEU A 450 11.92 20.49 -0.74
N GLU A 451 11.56 19.21 -0.62
CA GLU A 451 12.15 18.14 -1.42
C GLU A 451 11.78 18.21 -2.91
N ASP A 452 10.54 18.55 -3.26
CA ASP A 452 10.12 18.79 -4.65
C ASP A 452 10.78 20.04 -5.23
N ASP A 453 10.95 21.11 -4.44
CA ASP A 453 11.75 22.29 -4.83
C ASP A 453 13.20 21.89 -5.15
N LEU A 454 13.81 21.05 -4.31
CA LEU A 454 15.13 20.50 -4.57
C LEU A 454 15.16 19.69 -5.88
N LEU A 455 14.17 18.82 -6.09
CA LEU A 455 14.04 18.02 -7.31
C LEU A 455 13.82 18.89 -8.56
N MET A 456 13.05 19.97 -8.48
CA MET A 456 12.92 20.94 -9.58
C MET A 456 14.26 21.61 -9.88
N LEU A 457 15.02 22.01 -8.86
CA LEU A 457 16.33 22.63 -9.03
C LEU A 457 17.36 21.66 -9.65
N CYS A 458 17.21 20.35 -9.47
CA CYS A 458 18.00 19.35 -10.17
C CYS A 458 17.83 19.40 -11.71
N PHE A 459 16.67 19.86 -12.19
CA PHE A 459 16.39 20.10 -13.62
C PHE A 459 16.78 21.50 -14.11
N SER A 460 17.49 22.29 -13.30
CA SER A 460 17.96 23.61 -13.74
C SER A 460 18.90 23.49 -14.94
N LYS A 461 18.75 24.35 -15.96
CA LYS A 461 19.70 24.49 -17.08
C LYS A 461 21.08 24.95 -16.64
N ASP A 462 21.16 25.74 -15.56
CA ASP A 462 22.42 26.22 -15.01
C ASP A 462 23.15 25.11 -14.24
N LYS A 463 24.25 24.64 -14.81
CA LYS A 463 25.15 23.62 -14.23
C LYS A 463 25.65 24.01 -12.83
N LYS A 464 25.85 25.30 -12.53
CA LYS A 464 26.32 25.75 -11.21
C LYS A 464 25.31 25.43 -10.11
N ILE A 465 24.01 25.52 -10.42
CA ILE A 465 22.92 25.20 -9.48
C ILE A 465 22.91 23.68 -9.21
N ARG A 466 23.01 22.86 -10.26
CA ARG A 466 23.05 21.40 -10.12
C ARG A 466 24.29 20.93 -9.35
N HIS A 467 25.46 21.52 -9.62
CA HIS A 467 26.71 21.26 -8.90
C HIS A 467 26.65 21.64 -7.42
N GLU A 468 25.98 22.75 -7.08
CA GLU A 468 25.77 23.15 -5.68
C GLU A 468 25.00 22.07 -4.91
N ILE A 469 23.96 21.49 -5.53
CA ILE A 469 23.19 20.38 -4.96
C ILE A 469 24.06 19.13 -4.86
N TYR A 470 24.77 18.76 -5.92
CA TYR A 470 25.63 17.56 -5.95
C TYR A 470 26.67 17.56 -4.82
N ASN A 471 27.33 18.70 -4.57
CA ASN A 471 28.41 18.78 -3.59
C ASN A 471 27.93 18.92 -2.14
N ASN A 472 26.78 19.57 -1.91
CA ASN A 472 26.39 20.01 -0.57
C ASN A 472 25.12 19.32 -0.03
N PHE A 473 24.39 18.54 -0.83
CA PHE A 473 23.20 17.84 -0.38
C PHE A 473 23.49 16.39 0.04
N ASN A 474 23.03 16.00 1.23
CA ASN A 474 23.06 14.60 1.68
C ASN A 474 21.68 13.95 1.55
N LEU A 475 21.63 12.83 0.82
CA LEU A 475 20.40 12.06 0.59
C LEU A 475 19.68 11.65 1.89
N ASN A 476 20.41 11.42 2.98
CA ASN A 476 19.83 11.04 4.28
C ASN A 476 18.99 12.16 4.91
N TRP A 477 19.15 13.41 4.47
CA TRP A 477 18.34 14.53 4.96
C TRP A 477 16.92 14.52 4.39
N MET A 478 16.75 13.90 3.22
CA MET A 478 15.44 13.72 2.60
C MET A 478 14.59 12.74 3.43
N ARG A 479 13.31 13.00 3.58
CA ARG A 479 12.35 12.18 4.33
C ARG A 479 11.40 11.43 3.39
N GLY A 480 11.00 12.04 2.28
CA GLY A 480 10.10 11.41 1.31
C GLY A 480 10.79 10.26 0.59
N GLU A 481 10.34 9.03 0.83
CA GLU A 481 10.89 7.84 0.15
C GLU A 481 10.73 7.90 -1.37
N GLN A 482 9.65 8.54 -1.84
CA GLN A 482 9.43 8.81 -3.25
C GLN A 482 10.45 9.79 -3.82
N SER A 483 10.64 10.93 -3.13
CA SER A 483 11.62 11.96 -3.50
C SER A 483 13.03 11.38 -3.51
N LYS A 484 13.37 10.49 -2.56
CA LYS A 484 14.67 9.82 -2.48
C LYS A 484 14.95 8.96 -3.71
N ARG A 485 13.96 8.19 -4.17
CA ARG A 485 14.11 7.35 -5.37
C ARG A 485 14.32 8.20 -6.62
N ILE A 486 13.55 9.29 -6.77
CA ILE A 486 13.72 10.25 -7.88
C ILE A 486 15.10 10.91 -7.81
N TYR A 487 15.50 11.42 -6.64
CA TYR A 487 16.80 12.07 -6.46
C TYR A 487 17.96 11.13 -6.77
N LYS A 488 17.89 9.84 -6.39
CA LYS A 488 18.93 8.85 -6.69
C LYS A 488 19.20 8.73 -8.19
N GLN A 489 18.15 8.74 -9.02
CA GLN A 489 18.32 8.71 -10.47
C GLN A 489 18.84 10.06 -11.00
N LEU A 490 18.36 11.18 -10.48
CA LEU A 490 18.86 12.51 -10.88
C LEU A 490 20.32 12.75 -10.49
N PHE A 491 20.80 12.17 -9.38
CA PHE A 491 22.10 12.45 -8.79
C PHE A 491 23.26 12.23 -9.78
N VAL A 492 23.19 11.18 -10.60
CA VAL A 492 24.25 10.86 -11.58
C VAL A 492 24.30 11.87 -12.75
N HIS A 493 23.21 12.59 -12.99
CA HIS A 493 23.11 13.59 -14.06
C HIS A 493 23.45 15.01 -13.58
N LEU A 494 23.55 15.27 -12.27
CA LEU A 494 23.76 16.64 -11.75
C LEU A 494 25.07 17.27 -12.19
N ASN A 495 26.10 16.47 -12.49
CA ASN A 495 27.40 16.95 -12.98
C ASN A 495 27.54 16.99 -14.50
N SER A 496 26.52 16.53 -15.24
CA SER A 496 26.55 16.56 -16.71
C SER A 496 26.49 18.01 -17.24
N GLU A 497 26.97 18.24 -18.45
CA GLU A 497 26.90 19.57 -19.10
C GLU A 497 25.44 20.00 -19.34
N PHE A 498 24.60 19.06 -19.74
CA PHE A 498 23.20 19.28 -20.05
C PHE A 498 22.30 19.09 -18.83
N GLU A 499 21.08 19.62 -18.87
CA GLU A 499 20.09 19.32 -17.84
C GLU A 499 19.66 17.84 -17.91
N PRO A 500 19.25 17.23 -16.79
CA PRO A 500 18.73 15.86 -16.80
C PRO A 500 17.52 15.73 -17.74
N ASP A 501 17.53 14.69 -18.56
CA ASP A 501 16.40 14.36 -19.41
C ASP A 501 15.30 13.67 -18.60
N ALA A 502 14.10 14.27 -18.58
CA ALA A 502 12.98 13.78 -17.79
C ALA A 502 12.45 12.41 -18.27
N SER A 503 12.46 12.14 -19.58
CA SER A 503 12.02 10.86 -20.14
C SER A 503 13.01 9.76 -19.75
N ILE A 504 14.31 10.05 -19.79
CA ILE A 504 15.33 9.08 -19.38
C ILE A 504 15.17 8.72 -17.90
N ILE A 505 14.94 9.69 -17.01
CA ILE A 505 14.87 9.36 -15.59
C ILE A 505 13.51 8.78 -15.17
N LEU A 506 12.43 9.08 -15.91
CA LEU A 506 11.19 8.29 -15.82
C LEU A 506 11.51 6.82 -16.08
N ASP A 507 12.20 6.51 -17.17
CA ASP A 507 12.52 5.12 -17.53
C ASP A 507 13.55 4.43 -16.61
N GLN A 508 14.10 5.15 -15.63
CA GLN A 508 14.97 4.59 -14.59
C GLN A 508 14.25 4.43 -13.24
N LEU A 509 13.07 5.03 -13.10
CA LEU A 509 12.25 4.91 -11.92
C LEU A 509 11.55 3.58 -11.90
N ASP A 510 10.91 3.25 -10.79
CA ASP A 510 10.57 1.88 -10.53
C ASP A 510 9.07 1.65 -10.33
N SER A 511 8.31 2.72 -10.21
CA SER A 511 6.95 2.75 -9.70
C SER A 511 6.13 3.79 -10.48
N LYS A 512 4.90 3.43 -10.83
CA LYS A 512 3.96 4.33 -11.51
C LYS A 512 3.67 5.58 -10.68
N GLU A 513 3.67 5.48 -9.35
CA GLU A 513 3.55 6.63 -8.47
C GLU A 513 4.76 7.57 -8.63
N ASP A 514 5.99 7.04 -8.71
CA ASP A 514 7.21 7.84 -8.94
C ASP A 514 7.13 8.57 -10.29
N HIS A 515 6.57 7.93 -11.32
CA HIS A 515 6.37 8.52 -12.65
C HIS A 515 5.43 9.70 -12.59
N LYS A 516 4.27 9.52 -11.94
CA LYS A 516 3.30 10.60 -11.73
C LYS A 516 3.90 11.78 -10.99
N LYS A 517 4.69 11.51 -9.93
CA LYS A 517 5.35 12.56 -9.15
C LYS A 517 6.39 13.31 -10.00
N LEU A 518 7.26 12.58 -10.69
CA LEU A 518 8.29 13.19 -11.53
C LEU A 518 7.68 14.01 -12.67
N ALA A 519 6.68 13.47 -13.38
CA ALA A 519 5.95 14.21 -14.40
C ALA A 519 5.36 15.50 -13.80
N SER A 520 4.78 15.44 -12.60
CA SER A 520 4.29 16.63 -11.92
C SER A 520 5.36 17.68 -11.66
N ILE A 521 6.54 17.28 -11.16
CA ILE A 521 7.68 18.17 -10.91
C ILE A 521 8.12 18.82 -12.22
N VAL A 522 8.32 18.02 -13.26
CA VAL A 522 8.86 18.45 -14.55
C VAL A 522 7.94 19.45 -15.27
N PHE A 523 6.62 19.30 -15.15
CA PHE A 523 5.64 20.27 -15.67
C PHE A 523 5.69 21.63 -14.95
N GLU A 524 6.18 21.69 -13.71
CA GLU A 524 6.31 22.93 -12.93
C GLU A 524 7.68 23.60 -13.10
N VAL A 525 8.71 22.89 -13.59
CA VAL A 525 10.08 23.42 -13.78
C VAL A 525 10.08 24.72 -14.60
N ASP A 526 9.29 24.81 -15.67
CA ASP A 526 9.29 25.99 -16.55
C ASP A 526 8.63 27.22 -15.92
N LYS A 527 7.91 27.04 -14.80
CA LYS A 527 7.30 28.13 -14.05
C LYS A 527 8.24 28.69 -12.98
N MET A 528 9.40 28.06 -12.77
CA MET A 528 10.40 28.43 -11.78
C MET A 528 11.57 29.16 -12.44
N THR A 529 12.08 30.22 -11.81
CA THR A 529 13.36 30.85 -12.17
C THR A 529 14.44 30.41 -11.17
N PRO A 530 15.19 29.33 -11.45
CA PRO A 530 16.13 28.77 -10.49
C PRO A 530 17.32 29.72 -10.25
N SER A 531 17.81 29.76 -9.01
CA SER A 531 19.05 30.47 -8.66
C SER A 531 19.90 29.65 -7.69
N ILE A 532 21.21 29.92 -7.65
CA ILE A 532 22.11 29.25 -6.72
C ILE A 532 21.76 29.53 -5.25
N LEU A 533 21.20 30.72 -4.97
CA LEU A 533 20.73 31.08 -3.63
C LEU A 533 19.52 30.22 -3.23
N MET A 534 18.59 29.95 -4.15
CA MET A 534 17.47 29.04 -3.90
C MET A 534 17.94 27.63 -3.60
N ALA A 535 18.94 27.11 -4.32
CA ALA A 535 19.53 25.80 -4.03
C ALA A 535 20.16 25.75 -2.63
N LYS A 536 21.01 26.73 -2.28
CA LYS A 536 21.61 26.82 -0.94
C LYS A 536 20.56 26.87 0.17
N ASN A 537 19.53 27.70 0.00
CA ASN A 537 18.46 27.84 0.98
C ASN A 537 17.63 26.56 1.10
N CYS A 538 17.32 25.91 -0.02
CA CYS A 538 16.59 24.64 -0.04
C CYS A 538 17.37 23.54 0.72
N ILE A 539 18.65 23.35 0.39
CA ILE A 539 19.55 22.38 1.04
C ILE A 539 19.60 22.62 2.55
N ARG A 540 19.86 23.87 2.97
CA ARG A 540 19.96 24.25 4.40
C ARG A 540 18.67 24.02 5.17
N ARG A 541 17.51 24.33 4.57
CA ARG A 541 16.20 24.09 5.20
C ARG A 541 15.91 22.59 5.36
N ILE A 542 16.23 21.77 4.37
CA ILE A 542 16.09 20.31 4.45
C ILE A 542 17.03 19.74 5.52
N GLU A 543 18.30 20.17 5.54
CA GLU A 543 19.27 19.77 6.57
C GLU A 543 18.80 20.16 7.98
N HIS A 544 18.30 21.39 8.16
CA HIS A 544 17.80 21.85 9.45
C HIS A 544 16.62 21.00 9.96
N ILE A 545 15.69 20.61 9.08
CA ILE A 545 14.57 19.71 9.42
C ILE A 545 15.10 18.33 9.85
N TYR A 546 16.10 17.79 9.15
CA TYR A 546 16.74 16.53 9.50
C TYR A 546 17.42 16.60 10.88
N LEU A 547 18.21 17.65 11.13
CA LEU A 547 18.91 17.86 12.41
C LEU A 547 17.94 18.04 13.58
N LYS A 548 16.84 18.76 13.39
CA LYS A 548 15.79 18.92 14.42
C LYS A 548 15.24 17.57 14.87
N LYS A 549 15.01 16.65 13.94
CA LYS A 549 14.54 15.30 14.26
C LYS A 549 15.57 14.45 14.98
N GLN A 550 16.84 14.53 14.55
CA GLN A 550 17.92 13.85 15.24
C GLN A 550 18.05 14.37 16.68
N LEU A 551 17.92 15.68 16.88
CA LEU A 551 17.93 16.30 18.20
C LEU A 551 16.80 15.76 19.10
N GLU A 552 15.57 15.68 18.60
CA GLU A 552 14.43 15.09 19.32
C GLU A 552 14.69 13.62 19.66
N HIS A 553 15.23 12.83 18.72
CA HIS A 553 15.59 11.43 18.93
C HIS A 553 16.62 11.27 20.05
N TYR A 554 17.71 12.03 20.02
CA TYR A 554 18.75 11.95 21.06
C TYR A 554 18.28 12.47 22.42
N ARG A 555 17.42 13.50 22.45
CA ARG A 555 16.80 13.97 23.71
C ARG A 555 15.88 12.92 24.33
N ASN A 556 15.10 12.22 23.52
CA ASN A 556 14.26 11.12 23.99
C ASN A 556 15.09 9.94 24.49
N LYS A 557 16.21 9.63 23.82
CA LYS A 557 17.16 8.62 24.31
C LYS A 557 17.78 9.00 25.66
N LEU A 558 18.20 10.24 25.81
CA LEU A 558 18.77 10.73 27.08
C LEU A 558 17.74 10.69 28.21
N LYS A 559 16.47 10.98 27.93
CA LYS A 559 15.38 10.91 28.92
C LYS A 559 15.10 9.47 29.41
N ASN A 560 15.43 8.48 28.60
CA ASN A 560 15.12 7.07 28.84
C ASN A 560 16.37 6.22 29.15
N ALA A 561 17.53 6.84 29.38
CA ALA A 561 18.75 6.13 29.75
C ALA A 561 18.71 5.74 31.24
N GLU A 562 19.06 4.49 31.55
CA GLU A 562 19.22 3.98 32.92
C GLU A 562 20.68 4.22 33.37
N ASP A 563 20.88 5.20 34.26
CA ASP A 563 22.08 5.56 35.04
C ASP A 563 23.44 4.96 34.59
N SER A 564 23.83 5.30 33.36
CA SER A 564 25.10 4.91 32.73
C SER A 564 25.85 6.18 32.35
N PHE A 565 26.71 6.66 33.26
CA PHE A 565 27.41 7.96 33.14
C PHE A 565 28.16 8.17 31.81
N LYS A 566 28.65 7.08 31.19
CA LYS A 566 29.33 7.11 29.89
C LYS A 566 28.37 7.24 28.70
N GLU A 567 27.17 6.66 28.77
CA GLU A 567 26.17 6.79 27.70
C GLU A 567 25.54 8.18 27.70
N ASP A 568 25.27 8.74 28.89
CA ASP A 568 24.74 10.09 29.04
C ASP A 568 25.71 11.15 28.50
N SER A 569 27.01 11.01 28.81
CA SER A 569 28.06 11.91 28.31
C SER A 569 28.13 11.92 26.77
N ASN A 570 28.02 10.76 26.12
CA ASN A 570 28.04 10.65 24.66
C ASN A 570 26.76 11.22 24.01
N LEU A 571 25.61 11.05 24.64
CA LEU A 571 24.34 11.60 24.16
C LEU A 571 24.33 13.13 24.27
N ILE A 572 24.85 13.69 25.37
CA ILE A 572 24.96 15.14 25.58
C ILE A 572 25.90 15.78 24.53
N LEU A 573 27.05 15.15 24.23
CA LEU A 573 27.95 15.63 23.19
C LEU A 573 27.25 15.68 21.82
N LYS A 574 26.54 14.61 21.42
CA LYS A 574 25.78 14.58 20.16
C LYS A 574 24.68 15.63 20.10
N ILE A 575 23.98 15.87 21.21
CA ILE A 575 22.96 16.92 21.32
C ILE A 575 23.61 18.30 21.11
N SER A 576 24.75 18.57 21.75
CA SER A 576 25.49 19.83 21.63
C SER A 576 26.02 20.06 20.20
N GLU A 577 26.59 19.04 19.57
CA GLU A 577 27.05 19.08 18.17
C GLU A 577 25.91 19.43 17.21
N ILE A 578 24.75 18.78 17.35
CA ILE A 578 23.57 19.06 16.53
C ILE A 578 23.07 20.49 16.76
N GLN A 579 23.04 20.96 18.00
CA GLN A 579 22.60 22.33 18.32
C GLN A 579 23.54 23.38 17.72
N ASN A 580 24.85 23.18 17.81
CA ASN A 580 25.85 24.08 17.22
C ASN A 580 25.71 24.14 15.69
N LYS A 581 25.53 22.98 15.04
CA LYS A 581 25.30 22.89 13.60
C LYS A 581 24.01 23.60 13.18
N MET A 582 22.92 23.41 13.92
CA MET A 582 21.65 24.10 13.66
C MET A 582 21.76 25.62 13.83
N ASN A 583 22.52 26.12 14.82
CA ASN A 583 22.75 27.55 15.02
C ASN A 583 23.54 28.17 13.87
N SER A 584 24.59 27.48 13.39
CA SER A 584 25.35 27.89 12.20
C SER A 584 24.49 27.95 10.93
N ILE A 585 23.55 27.00 10.76
CA ILE A 585 22.61 27.03 9.63
C ILE A 585 21.66 28.22 9.76
N LYS A 586 21.10 28.49 10.95
CA LYS A 586 20.19 29.63 11.17
C LYS A 586 20.85 30.98 10.89
N SER A 587 22.10 31.19 11.33
CA SER A 587 22.85 32.42 11.06
C SER A 587 23.21 32.62 9.59
N SER A 588 23.03 31.59 8.76
CA SER A 588 23.29 31.65 7.31
C SER A 588 22.02 31.77 6.46
N ILE A 589 20.84 31.56 7.06
CA ILE A 589 19.51 31.69 6.42
C ILE A 589 18.88 33.06 6.73
N ALA A 590 19.18 33.63 7.91
CA ALA A 590 18.89 35.02 8.25
C ALA A 590 19.83 35.96 7.47
#